data_AF-A0AA95STV8-F1
#
_entry.id   AF-A0AA95STV8-F1
#
_cell.length_a   1.000
_cell.length_b   1.000
_cell.length_c   1.000
_cell.angle_alpha   90.00
_cell.angle_beta   90.00
_cell.angle_gamma   90.00
#
_symmetry.space_group_name_H-M   'P 1'
#
loop_
_entity.id
_entity.type
_entity.pdbx_description
1 polymer ?
#
loop_
_entity_poly.entity_id
_entity_poly.type
_entity_poly.pdbx_seq_one_letter_code
_entity_poly.pdbx_strand_id
1 'polypeptide(L)'
;MNTQQVQLVRSSFAHLAPIADRVAALFYQRLFERNPELRTMFRGDMQAQGNKLMQMIGAAVALLDQPEHLMPVLQKLGQRHYGYGVHATHYDMVGAALLQTLDEGLGPLFSAPVREAWISMYGLVASTMISAARQVEPAAA
;
A
#
# COMPACT_ATOMS: atom_id res chain seq x y z
N MET A 1 -2.62 -13.22 -8.07
CA MET A 1 -1.25 -13.57 -7.61
C MET A 1 -1.15 -15.08 -7.52
N ASN A 2 0.02 -15.67 -7.77
CA ASN A 2 0.24 -17.11 -7.58
C ASN A 2 0.82 -17.40 -6.18
N THR A 3 0.85 -18.68 -5.77
CA THR A 3 1.33 -19.12 -4.45
C THR A 3 2.75 -18.65 -4.14
N GLN A 4 3.65 -18.68 -5.13
CA GLN A 4 5.03 -18.24 -4.96
C GLN A 4 5.11 -16.74 -4.64
N GLN A 5 4.36 -15.90 -5.35
CA GLN A 5 4.31 -14.46 -5.09
C GLN A 5 3.76 -14.17 -3.68
N VAL A 6 2.71 -14.89 -3.26
CA VAL A 6 2.15 -14.76 -1.91
C VAL A 6 3.21 -15.08 -0.84
N GLN A 7 3.95 -16.17 -1.02
CA GLN A 7 5.03 -16.55 -0.10
C GLN A 7 6.15 -15.51 -0.05
N LEU A 8 6.58 -14.97 -1.20
CA LEU A 8 7.61 -13.94 -1.28
C LEU A 8 7.19 -12.65 -0.57
N VAL A 9 5.95 -12.21 -0.73
CA VAL A 9 5.44 -11.03 -0.02
C VAL A 9 5.39 -11.29 1.48
N ARG A 10 4.85 -12.45 1.91
CA ARG A 10 4.76 -12.79 3.35
C ARG A 10 6.13 -12.88 4.01
N SER A 11 7.07 -13.61 3.41
CA SER A 11 8.40 -13.81 3.99
C SER A 11 9.18 -12.51 4.04
N SER A 12 9.19 -11.73 2.96
CA SER A 12 9.86 -10.43 2.94
C SER A 12 9.23 -9.43 3.92
N PHE A 13 7.89 -9.36 4.00
CA PHE A 13 7.22 -8.49 4.97
C PHE A 13 7.58 -8.84 6.43
N ALA A 14 7.72 -10.14 6.75
CA ALA A 14 8.11 -10.57 8.09
C ALA A 14 9.48 -10.04 8.54
N HIS A 15 10.42 -9.81 7.61
CA HIS A 15 11.71 -9.18 7.92
C HIS A 15 11.59 -7.70 8.30
N LEU A 16 10.51 -7.03 7.90
CA LEU A 16 10.26 -5.62 8.21
C LEU A 16 9.56 -5.41 9.56
N ALA A 17 8.91 -6.45 10.11
CA ALA A 17 8.14 -6.35 11.34
C ALA A 17 8.94 -5.81 12.54
N PRO A 18 10.21 -6.22 12.79
CA PRO A 18 11.00 -5.68 13.90
C PRO A 18 11.37 -4.20 13.74
N ILE A 19 11.25 -3.65 12.52
CA ILE A 19 11.63 -2.28 12.16
C ILE A 19 10.45 -1.51 11.56
N ALA A 20 9.21 -1.92 11.85
CA ALA A 20 8.01 -1.40 11.20
C ALA A 20 7.88 0.13 11.32
N ASP A 21 8.14 0.69 12.50
CA ASP A 21 8.09 2.14 12.74
C ASP A 21 9.07 2.90 11.84
N ARG A 22 10.30 2.38 11.71
CA ARG A 22 11.34 2.97 10.85
C ARG A 22 10.96 2.86 9.38
N VAL A 23 10.42 1.72 8.96
CA VAL A 23 9.96 1.49 7.58
C VAL A 23 8.81 2.43 7.23
N ALA A 24 7.85 2.61 8.14
CA ALA A 24 6.74 3.52 7.94
C ALA A 24 7.18 4.99 7.86
N ALA A 25 8.12 5.40 8.72
CA ALA A 25 8.72 6.73 8.67
C ALA A 25 9.46 6.97 7.34
N LEU A 26 10.23 5.98 6.89
CA LEU A 26 10.93 6.02 5.61
C LEU A 26 9.95 6.13 4.44
N PHE A 27 8.85 5.38 4.47
CA PHE A 27 7.79 5.50 3.46
C PHE A 27 7.26 6.93 3.34
N TYR A 28 6.87 7.56 4.45
CA TYR A 28 6.34 8.92 4.41
C TYR A 28 7.39 9.94 4.01
N GLN A 29 8.65 9.74 4.42
CA GLN A 29 9.76 10.55 3.94
C GLN A 29 9.87 10.47 2.41
N ARG A 30 9.97 9.27 1.83
CA ARG A 30 10.09 9.09 0.37
C ARG A 30 8.86 9.59 -0.40
N LEU A 31 7.66 9.39 0.16
CA LEU A 31 6.42 9.87 -0.44
C LEU A 31 6.43 11.39 -0.58
N PHE A 32 6.78 12.11 0.49
CA PHE A 32 6.72 13.58 0.52
C PHE A 32 7.95 14.25 -0.10
N GLU A 33 9.11 13.59 -0.13
CA GLU A 33 10.26 14.07 -0.91
C GLU A 33 9.95 14.10 -2.41
N ARG A 34 9.24 13.08 -2.91
CA ARG A 34 8.88 12.97 -4.34
C ARG A 34 7.61 13.72 -4.70
N ASN A 35 6.64 13.78 -3.79
CA ASN A 35 5.30 14.33 -4.02
C ASN A 35 4.90 15.24 -2.85
N PRO A 36 5.53 16.43 -2.69
CA PRO A 36 5.30 17.32 -1.56
C PRO A 36 3.84 17.73 -1.38
N GLU A 37 3.06 17.79 -2.46
CA GLU A 37 1.64 18.13 -2.49
C GLU A 37 0.78 17.16 -1.66
N LEU A 38 1.18 15.88 -1.58
CA LEU A 38 0.45 14.86 -0.83
C LEU A 38 0.51 15.10 0.67
N ARG A 39 1.50 15.85 1.18
CA ARG A 39 1.67 16.12 2.61
C ARG A 39 0.41 16.73 3.23
N THR A 40 -0.31 17.55 2.48
CA THR A 40 -1.54 18.22 2.95
C THR A 40 -2.71 17.26 3.19
N MET A 41 -2.68 16.07 2.57
CA MET A 41 -3.67 15.01 2.72
C MET A 41 -3.44 14.16 3.98
N PHE A 42 -2.22 14.11 4.50
CA PHE A 42 -1.85 13.36 5.70
C PHE A 42 -1.68 14.31 6.90
N ARG A 43 -2.79 14.61 7.57
CA ARG A 43 -2.83 15.50 8.74
C ARG A 43 -2.76 14.73 10.05
N GLY A 44 -2.17 15.34 11.07
CA GLY A 44 -2.12 14.80 12.43
C GLY A 44 -0.80 14.11 12.76
N ASP A 45 -0.88 13.11 13.64
CA ASP A 45 0.28 12.36 14.11
C ASP A 45 0.78 11.38 13.05
N MET A 46 1.96 11.66 12.50
CA MET A 46 2.59 10.84 11.47
C MET A 46 3.06 9.48 11.98
N GLN A 47 3.37 9.34 13.28
CA GLN A 47 3.70 8.04 13.85
C GLN A 47 2.46 7.14 13.89
N ALA A 48 1.33 7.67 14.41
CA ALA A 48 0.06 6.97 14.38
C ALA A 48 -0.38 6.63 12.95
N GLN A 49 -0.13 7.52 12.00
CA GLN A 49 -0.40 7.29 10.58
C GLN A 49 0.49 6.18 9.98
N GLY A 50 1.78 6.15 10.35
CA GLY A 50 2.71 5.06 10.02
C GLY A 50 2.24 3.69 10.56
N ASN A 51 1.78 3.65 11.80
CA ASN A 51 1.24 2.43 12.41
C ASN A 51 0.01 1.92 11.65
N LYS A 52 -0.91 2.81 11.27
CA LYS A 52 -2.08 2.46 10.46
C LYS A 52 -1.67 1.89 9.10
N LEU A 53 -0.67 2.48 8.45
CA LEU A 53 -0.15 1.98 7.18
C LEU A 53 0.36 0.54 7.32
N MET A 54 1.24 0.29 8.30
CA MET A 54 1.82 -1.04 8.50
C MET A 54 0.77 -2.09 8.88
N GLN A 55 -0.22 -1.72 9.69
CA GLN A 55 -1.36 -2.59 10.02
C GLN A 55 -2.17 -2.94 8.78
N MET A 56 -2.48 -1.97 7.92
CA MET A 56 -3.25 -2.19 6.70
C MET A 56 -2.51 -3.05 5.69
N ILE A 57 -1.20 -2.82 5.49
CA ILE A 57 -0.35 -3.66 4.65
C ILE A 57 -0.30 -5.08 5.23
N GLY A 58 -0.05 -5.22 6.55
CA GLY A 58 -0.01 -6.52 7.21
C GLY A 58 -1.31 -7.30 7.08
N ALA A 59 -2.46 -6.65 7.22
CA ALA A 59 -3.77 -7.26 7.02
C ALA A 59 -3.96 -7.72 5.56
N ALA A 60 -3.56 -6.91 4.57
CA ALA A 60 -3.60 -7.32 3.18
C ALA A 60 -2.67 -8.51 2.89
N VAL A 61 -1.45 -8.50 3.44
CA VAL A 61 -0.48 -9.61 3.35
C VAL A 61 -1.03 -10.90 3.97
N ALA A 62 -1.73 -10.80 5.10
CA ALA A 62 -2.35 -11.94 5.77
C ALA A 62 -3.45 -12.59 4.92
N LEU A 63 -4.19 -11.81 4.12
CA LEU A 63 -5.35 -12.26 3.34
C LEU A 63 -5.07 -12.50 1.84
N LEU A 64 -3.80 -12.51 1.40
CA LEU A 64 -3.47 -12.64 -0.03
C LEU A 64 -3.95 -13.95 -0.70
N ASP A 65 -4.15 -15.00 0.09
CA ASP A 65 -4.70 -16.29 -0.36
C ASP A 65 -6.21 -16.45 -0.04
N GLN A 66 -6.86 -15.40 0.45
CA GLN A 66 -8.27 -15.36 0.82
C GLN A 66 -8.97 -14.17 0.14
N PRO A 67 -9.05 -14.16 -1.21
CA PRO A 67 -9.59 -13.04 -1.97
C PRO A 67 -11.04 -12.69 -1.58
N GLU A 68 -11.86 -13.67 -1.21
CA GLU A 68 -13.22 -13.51 -0.73
C GLU A 68 -13.33 -12.65 0.54
N HIS A 69 -12.30 -12.66 1.39
CA HIS A 69 -12.22 -11.81 2.58
C HIS A 69 -11.49 -10.49 2.29
N LEU A 70 -10.46 -10.50 1.44
CA LEU A 70 -9.66 -9.32 1.14
C LEU A 70 -10.43 -8.30 0.30
N MET A 71 -11.13 -8.75 -0.75
CA MET A 71 -11.76 -7.84 -1.72
C MET A 71 -12.79 -6.90 -1.08
N PRO A 72 -13.73 -7.35 -0.23
CA PRO A 72 -14.69 -6.45 0.42
C PRO A 72 -14.03 -5.38 1.31
N VAL A 73 -12.92 -5.72 1.96
CA VAL A 73 -12.16 -4.79 2.80
C VAL A 73 -11.52 -3.69 1.93
N LEU A 74 -10.87 -4.09 0.83
CA LEU A 74 -10.25 -3.16 -0.11
C LEU A 74 -11.28 -2.26 -0.79
N GLN A 75 -12.44 -2.79 -1.16
CA GLN A 75 -13.52 -2.01 -1.77
C GLN A 75 -14.03 -0.92 -0.82
N LYS A 76 -14.35 -1.28 0.43
CA LYS A 76 -14.76 -0.30 1.46
C LYS A 76 -13.66 0.72 1.74
N LEU A 77 -12.39 0.31 1.70
CA LEU A 77 -11.27 1.23 1.86
C LEU A 77 -11.18 2.22 0.68
N GLY A 78 -11.34 1.73 -0.55
CA GLY A 78 -11.35 2.55 -1.77
C GLY A 78 -12.45 3.61 -1.78
N GLN A 79 -13.67 3.24 -1.37
CA GLN A 79 -14.79 4.17 -1.21
C GLN A 79 -14.49 5.28 -0.19
N ARG A 80 -13.85 4.94 0.93
CA ARG A 80 -13.38 5.95 1.91
C ARG A 80 -12.30 6.85 1.33
N HIS A 81 -11.35 6.28 0.58
CA HIS A 81 -10.27 7.03 -0.07
C HIS A 81 -10.81 8.03 -1.10
N TYR A 82 -11.87 7.66 -1.84
CA TYR A 82 -12.58 8.62 -2.69
C TYR A 82 -13.10 9.82 -1.89
N GLY A 83 -13.76 9.57 -0.76
CA GLY A 83 -14.21 10.63 0.15
C GLY A 83 -13.09 11.50 0.75
N TYR A 84 -11.85 11.03 0.75
CA TYR A 84 -10.66 11.80 1.16
C TYR A 84 -10.05 12.63 0.01
N GLY A 85 -10.63 12.57 -1.19
CA GLY A 85 -10.08 13.22 -2.39
C GLY A 85 -8.90 12.46 -3.01
N VAL A 86 -8.80 11.14 -2.79
CA VAL A 86 -7.76 10.33 -3.41
C VAL A 86 -8.16 9.97 -4.83
N HIS A 87 -7.30 10.31 -5.79
CA HIS A 87 -7.46 9.99 -7.21
C HIS A 87 -6.47 8.91 -7.67
N ALA A 88 -6.68 8.36 -8.86
CA ALA A 88 -5.85 7.27 -9.41
C ALA A 88 -4.35 7.58 -9.40
N THR A 89 -3.96 8.81 -9.75
CA THR A 89 -2.56 9.27 -9.78
C THR A 89 -1.88 9.20 -8.40
N HIS A 90 -2.62 9.39 -7.31
CA HIS A 90 -2.06 9.27 -5.96
C HIS A 90 -1.64 7.83 -5.65
N TYR A 91 -2.31 6.82 -6.22
CA TYR A 91 -1.91 5.43 -6.05
C TYR A 91 -0.59 5.16 -6.78
N ASP A 92 -0.33 5.77 -7.94
CA ASP A 92 0.97 5.58 -8.62
C ASP A 92 2.12 6.16 -7.78
N MET A 93 1.91 7.35 -7.21
CA MET A 93 2.86 8.02 -6.31
C MET A 93 3.15 7.20 -5.05
N VAL A 94 2.10 6.67 -4.41
CA VAL A 94 2.20 5.79 -3.23
C VAL A 94 2.91 4.48 -3.57
N GLY A 95 2.62 3.89 -4.74
CA GLY A 95 3.25 2.66 -5.19
C GLY A 95 4.76 2.82 -5.39
N ALA A 96 5.17 3.92 -6.03
CA ALA A 96 6.58 4.23 -6.21
C ALA A 96 7.31 4.43 -4.87
N ALA A 97 6.71 5.17 -3.93
CA ALA A 97 7.28 5.37 -2.59
C ALA A 97 7.37 4.07 -1.79
N LEU A 98 6.33 3.22 -1.87
CA LEU A 98 6.30 1.91 -1.21
C LEU A 98 7.41 1.00 -1.74
N LEU A 99 7.54 0.85 -3.06
CA LEU A 99 8.56 -0.01 -3.66
C LEU A 99 9.97 0.47 -3.33
N GLN A 100 10.22 1.78 -3.32
CA GLN A 100 11.51 2.33 -2.88
C GLN A 100 11.76 2.03 -1.38
N THR A 101 10.74 2.16 -0.54
CA THR A 101 10.87 1.88 0.89
C THR A 101 11.18 0.41 1.14
N LEU A 102 10.55 -0.49 0.40
CA LEU A 102 10.81 -1.92 0.49
C LEU A 102 12.23 -2.26 0.03
N ASP A 103 12.71 -1.64 -1.05
CA ASP A 103 14.09 -1.77 -1.51
C ASP A 103 15.11 -1.35 -0.44
N GLU A 104 14.93 -0.15 0.13
CA GLU A 104 15.81 0.34 1.19
C GLU A 104 15.70 -0.45 2.51
N GLY A 105 14.49 -0.90 2.87
CA GLY A 105 14.24 -1.61 4.12
C GLY A 105 14.67 -3.08 4.10
N LEU A 106 14.57 -3.75 2.97
CA LEU A 106 14.96 -5.15 2.78
C LEU A 106 16.39 -5.29 2.25
N GLY A 107 16.93 -4.26 1.59
CA GLY A 107 18.25 -4.26 0.99
C GLY A 107 18.44 -5.45 0.05
N PRO A 108 19.50 -6.28 0.23
CA PRO A 108 19.74 -7.45 -0.62
C PRO A 108 18.59 -8.47 -0.67
N LEU A 109 17.69 -8.48 0.31
CA LEU A 109 16.51 -9.36 0.32
C LEU A 109 15.43 -8.90 -0.69
N PHE A 110 15.48 -7.65 -1.17
CA PHE A 110 14.59 -7.13 -2.22
C PHE A 110 15.02 -7.57 -3.62
N SER A 111 15.19 -8.88 -3.80
CA SER A 111 15.51 -9.48 -5.09
C SER A 111 14.43 -9.19 -6.14
N ALA A 112 14.78 -9.34 -7.43
CA ALA A 112 13.82 -9.12 -8.53
C ALA A 112 12.50 -9.91 -8.36
N PRO A 113 12.49 -11.20 -7.97
CA PRO A 113 11.25 -11.91 -7.69
C PRO A 113 10.43 -11.31 -6.55
N VAL A 114 11.07 -10.83 -5.48
CA VAL A 114 10.39 -10.17 -4.36
C VAL A 114 9.77 -8.86 -4.83
N ARG A 115 10.51 -8.06 -5.59
CA ARG A 115 10.02 -6.82 -6.19
C ARG A 115 8.78 -7.05 -7.07
N GLU A 116 8.83 -8.03 -7.97
CA GLU A 116 7.70 -8.36 -8.85
C GLU A 116 6.47 -8.87 -8.07
N ALA A 117 6.70 -9.61 -6.98
CA ALA A 117 5.63 -10.04 -6.09
C ALA A 117 4.96 -8.85 -5.39
N TRP A 118 5.74 -7.88 -4.91
CA TRP A 118 5.22 -6.64 -4.32
C TRP A 118 4.50 -5.74 -5.33
N ILE A 119 5.00 -5.63 -6.56
CA ILE A 119 4.29 -4.93 -7.65
C ILE A 119 2.94 -5.57 -7.91
N SER A 120 2.88 -6.90 -7.98
CA SER A 120 1.64 -7.64 -8.19
C SER A 120 0.65 -7.44 -7.04
N MET A 121 1.14 -7.47 -5.79
CA MET A 121 0.32 -7.23 -4.60
C MET A 121 -0.22 -5.80 -4.58
N TYR A 122 0.64 -4.81 -4.82
CA TYR A 122 0.24 -3.41 -4.85
C TYR A 122 -0.76 -3.13 -5.97
N GLY A 123 -0.52 -3.66 -7.17
CA GLY A 123 -1.42 -3.53 -8.30
C GLY A 123 -2.82 -4.11 -8.02
N LEU A 124 -2.90 -5.26 -7.34
CA LEU A 124 -4.18 -5.84 -6.90
C LEU A 124 -4.90 -4.90 -5.92
N VAL A 125 -4.20 -4.37 -4.92
CA VAL A 125 -4.76 -3.45 -3.92
C VAL A 125 -5.27 -2.17 -4.58
N ALA A 126 -4.39 -1.49 -5.34
CA ALA A 126 -4.70 -0.22 -5.97
C ALA A 126 -5.85 -0.35 -6.98
N SER A 127 -5.81 -1.34 -7.87
CA SER A 127 -6.88 -1.54 -8.87
C SER A 127 -8.24 -1.84 -8.23
N THR A 128 -8.27 -2.61 -7.14
CA THR A 128 -9.50 -2.90 -6.40
C THR A 128 -10.07 -1.63 -5.76
N MET A 129 -9.22 -0.82 -5.11
CA MET A 129 -9.62 0.43 -4.46
C MET A 129 -10.08 1.49 -5.46
N ILE A 130 -9.35 1.66 -6.58
CA ILE A 130 -9.71 2.60 -7.66
C ILE A 130 -11.04 2.21 -8.28
N SER A 131 -11.24 0.92 -8.57
CA SER A 131 -12.50 0.41 -9.13
C SER A 131 -13.68 0.66 -8.18
N ALA A 132 -13.48 0.48 -6.88
CA ALA A 132 -14.52 0.72 -5.87
C ALA A 132 -14.82 2.21 -5.67
N ALA A 133 -13.82 3.08 -5.78
CA ALA A 133 -13.99 4.53 -5.73
C ALA A 133 -14.90 5.05 -6.87
N ARG A 134 -14.74 4.53 -8.09
CA ARG A 134 -15.57 4.90 -9.24
C ARG A 134 -17.06 4.53 -9.09
N GLN A 135 -17.38 3.56 -8.25
CA GLN A 135 -18.77 3.14 -8.01
C GLN A 135 -19.53 4.10 -7.09
N VAL A 136 -18.82 4.93 -6.32
CA VAL A 136 -19.40 5.95 -5.43
C VAL A 136 -19.26 7.36 -5.98
N GLU A 137 -18.51 7.53 -7.08
CA GLU A 137 -18.46 8.78 -7.82
C GLU A 137 -19.86 9.09 -8.37
N PRO A 138 -20.44 10.27 -8.07
CA PRO A 138 -21.71 10.64 -8.66
C PRO A 138 -21.55 10.67 -10.18
N ALA A 139 -22.52 10.09 -10.90
CA ALA A 139 -22.54 10.14 -12.35
C ALA A 139 -22.37 11.60 -12.80
N ALA A 140 -21.36 11.87 -13.63
CA ALA A 140 -21.13 13.19 -14.18
C ALA A 140 -22.43 13.67 -14.84
N ALA A 141 -23.00 14.74 -14.28
CA ALA A 141 -24.21 15.39 -14.79
C ALA A 141 -23.92 16.18 -16.06
#